data_AF-A0A1Q6R5V3-F1
#
_entry.id   AF-A0A1Q6R5V3-F1
#
_cell.length_a   1.000
_cell.length_b   1.000
_cell.length_c   1.000
_cell.angle_alpha   90.00
_cell.angle_beta   90.00
_cell.angle_gamma   90.00
#
_symmetry.space_group_name_H-M   'P 1'
#
loop_
_entity.id
_entity.type
_entity.pdbx_description
1 polymer ?
#
loop_
_entity_poly.entity_id
_entity_poly.type
_entity_poly.pdbx_seq_one_letter_code
_entity_poly.pdbx_strand_id
1 'polypeptide(L)'
;MSHPEYVLPNTPHAGYRYKMAMKHVEAAKAAGKSVEEIHEIFNSVMNYDIDNLPDDAAHKNYKNAVEQAKAAMAEGKSDKEVHELFQKVLSEAK
;
A
#
# COMPACT_ATOMS: atom_id res chain seq x y z
N MET A 1 2.21 -28.69 0.71
CA MET A 1 3.37 -28.02 0.09
C MET A 1 3.83 -26.96 1.06
N SER A 2 5.10 -26.94 1.49
CA SER A 2 5.58 -25.84 2.32
C SER A 2 5.76 -24.60 1.44
N HIS A 3 5.22 -23.47 1.88
CA HIS A 3 5.43 -22.21 1.18
C HIS A 3 6.88 -21.74 1.38
N PRO A 4 7.57 -21.28 0.34
CA PRO A 4 8.86 -20.62 0.52
C PRO A 4 8.68 -19.38 1.40
N GLU A 5 9.68 -19.11 2.23
CA GLU A 5 9.69 -17.91 3.06
C GLU A 5 9.68 -16.66 2.17
N TYR A 6 8.78 -15.73 2.46
CA TYR A 6 8.68 -14.49 1.69
C TYR A 6 9.74 -13.50 2.17
N VAL A 7 10.64 -13.11 1.26
CA VAL A 7 11.67 -12.09 1.52
C VAL A 7 11.10 -10.71 1.25
N LEU A 8 11.12 -9.87 2.28
CA LEU A 8 10.73 -8.47 2.19
C LEU A 8 11.66 -7.72 1.22
N PRO A 9 11.11 -6.97 0.24
CA PRO A 9 11.91 -6.08 -0.59
C PRO A 9 12.66 -5.06 0.26
N ASN A 10 13.88 -4.69 -0.14
CA ASN A 10 14.64 -3.65 0.55
C ASN A 10 14.23 -2.24 0.06
N THR A 11 12.97 -1.87 0.31
CA THR A 11 12.43 -0.54 -0.01
C THR A 11 11.87 0.12 1.25
N PRO A 12 11.88 1.46 1.36
CA PRO A 12 11.45 2.18 2.57
C PRO A 12 10.05 1.78 3.07
N HIS A 13 9.16 1.37 2.17
CA HIS A 13 7.79 1.03 2.49
C HIS A 13 7.47 -0.47 2.50
N ALA A 14 8.44 -1.35 2.24
CA ALA A 14 8.21 -2.79 2.19
C ALA A 14 7.62 -3.34 3.49
N GLY A 15 8.17 -2.93 4.65
CA GLY A 15 7.66 -3.35 5.96
C GLY A 15 6.23 -2.90 6.22
N TYR A 16 5.86 -1.68 5.79
CA TYR A 16 4.50 -1.18 5.91
C TYR A 16 3.53 -1.93 4.99
N ARG A 17 3.91 -2.16 3.73
CA ARG A 17 3.12 -2.94 2.77
C ARG A 17 2.85 -4.35 3.29
N TYR A 18 3.87 -5.00 3.84
CA TYR A 18 3.73 -6.34 4.43
C TYR A 18 2.76 -6.36 5.62
N LYS A 19 2.87 -5.39 6.54
CA LYS A 19 1.93 -5.28 7.66
C LYS A 19 0.49 -5.09 7.19
N MET A 20 0.27 -4.31 6.14
CA MET A 20 -1.06 -4.12 5.55
C MET A 20 -1.53 -5.38 4.82
N ALA A 21 -0.66 -6.01 4.02
CA ALA A 21 -0.97 -7.26 3.31
C ALA A 21 -1.43 -8.35 4.29
N MET A 22 -0.74 -8.48 5.43
CA MET A 22 -1.12 -9.42 6.48
C MET A 22 -2.48 -9.13 7.10
N LYS A 23 -2.85 -7.85 7.33
CA LYS A 23 -4.22 -7.50 7.78
C LYS A 23 -5.28 -7.94 6.77
N HIS A 24 -5.03 -7.76 5.48
CA HIS A 24 -5.95 -8.21 4.43
C HIS A 24 -6.02 -9.74 4.35
N VAL A 25 -4.89 -10.43 4.52
CA VAL A 25 -4.82 -11.90 4.62
C VAL A 25 -5.63 -12.42 5.81
N GLU A 26 -5.52 -11.80 6.98
CA GLU A 26 -6.30 -12.17 8.17
C GLU A 26 -7.80 -11.98 7.95
N ALA A 27 -8.21 -10.85 7.37
CA ALA A 27 -9.61 -10.60 7.01
C ALA A 27 -10.14 -11.61 5.98
N ALA A 28 -9.32 -11.94 4.97
CA ALA A 28 -9.66 -12.93 3.94
C ALA A 28 -9.82 -14.34 4.53
N LYS A 29 -8.91 -14.73 5.43
CA LYS A 29 -9.02 -15.99 6.20
C LYS A 29 -10.30 -16.04 7.03
N ALA A 30 -10.62 -14.95 7.73
CA ALA A 30 -11.84 -14.86 8.53
C ALA A 30 -13.11 -14.93 7.67
N ALA A 31 -13.05 -14.42 6.44
CA ALA A 31 -14.12 -14.52 5.45
C ALA A 31 -14.23 -15.89 4.76
N GLY A 32 -13.34 -16.85 5.08
CA GLY A 32 -13.36 -18.20 4.50
C GLY A 32 -12.87 -18.27 3.05
N LYS A 33 -12.09 -17.29 2.59
CA LYS A 33 -11.48 -17.30 1.24
C LYS A 33 -10.52 -18.46 1.06
N SER A 34 -10.35 -18.91 -0.18
CA SER A 34 -9.41 -19.97 -0.52
C SER A 34 -7.95 -19.53 -0.32
N VAL A 35 -7.04 -20.50 -0.26
CA VAL A 35 -5.60 -20.22 -0.13
C VAL A 35 -5.08 -19.43 -1.34
N GLU A 36 -5.58 -19.74 -2.53
CA GLU A 36 -5.26 -19.06 -3.78
C GLU A 36 -5.69 -17.58 -3.72
N GLU A 37 -6.93 -17.31 -3.31
CA GLU A 37 -7.42 -15.94 -3.15
C GLU A 37 -6.62 -15.15 -2.10
N ILE A 38 -6.24 -15.80 -1.00
CA ILE A 38 -5.42 -15.18 0.04
C ILE A 38 -4.03 -14.81 -0.51
N HIS A 39 -3.43 -15.67 -1.34
CA HIS A 39 -2.16 -15.37 -2.00
C HIS A 39 -2.27 -14.22 -3.00
N GLU A 40 -3.34 -14.17 -3.78
CA GLU A 40 -3.58 -13.07 -4.71
C GLU A 40 -3.72 -11.73 -3.97
N ILE A 41 -4.46 -11.71 -2.85
CA ILE A 41 -4.59 -10.52 -2.00
C ILE A 41 -3.23 -10.07 -1.46
N PHE A 42 -2.43 -11.00 -0.92
CA PHE A 42 -1.10 -10.68 -0.42
C PHE A 42 -0.21 -10.10 -1.52
N ASN A 43 -0.16 -10.76 -2.68
CA ASN A 43 0.64 -10.33 -3.81
C ASN A 43 0.19 -8.98 -4.37
N SER A 44 -1.12 -8.73 -4.42
CA SER A 44 -1.68 -7.45 -4.89
C SER A 44 -1.23 -6.29 -4.00
N VAL A 45 -1.24 -6.46 -2.67
CA VAL A 45 -0.81 -5.40 -1.74
C VAL A 45 0.71 -5.20 -1.76
N MET A 46 1.48 -6.29 -1.81
CA MET A 46 2.95 -6.20 -1.84
C MET A 46 3.47 -5.54 -3.12
N ASN A 47 2.86 -5.87 -4.26
CA ASN A 47 3.26 -5.39 -5.57
C ASN A 47 2.41 -4.20 -6.05
N TYR A 48 1.66 -3.54 -5.15
CA TYR A 48 0.84 -2.41 -5.54
C TYR A 48 1.71 -1.31 -6.13
N ASP A 49 1.41 -0.99 -7.39
CA ASP A 49 2.15 -0.02 -8.19
C ASP A 49 1.62 1.38 -7.92
N ILE A 50 2.31 2.08 -7.01
CA ILE A 50 1.98 3.46 -6.64
C ILE A 50 2.44 4.49 -7.68
N ASP A 51 3.21 4.05 -8.69
CA ASP A 51 3.69 4.91 -9.77
C ASP A 51 2.73 4.89 -10.95
N ASN A 52 2.01 3.77 -11.15
CA ASN A 52 1.03 3.58 -12.22
C ASN A 52 -0.41 3.49 -11.70
N LEU A 53 -0.84 4.50 -10.94
CA LEU A 53 -2.21 4.59 -10.45
C LEU A 53 -3.21 4.87 -11.60
N PRO A 54 -4.39 4.23 -11.60
CA PRO A 54 -5.45 4.52 -12.55
C PRO A 54 -5.84 6.01 -12.54
N ASP A 55 -6.12 6.56 -13.74
CA ASP A 55 -6.60 7.94 -13.89
C ASP A 55 -8.13 8.00 -13.95
N ASP A 56 -8.77 7.49 -12.89
CA ASP A 56 -10.22 7.49 -12.76
C ASP A 56 -10.69 8.29 -11.55
N ALA A 57 -11.99 8.60 -11.53
CA ALA A 57 -12.59 9.41 -10.47
C ALA A 57 -12.48 8.77 -9.08
N ALA A 58 -12.48 7.44 -8.99
CA ALA A 58 -12.37 6.73 -7.71
C ALA A 58 -10.96 6.84 -7.11
N HIS A 59 -9.93 6.97 -7.95
CA HIS A 59 -8.53 7.06 -7.52
C HIS A 59 -8.00 8.50 -7.49
N LYS A 60 -8.73 9.49 -8.03
CA LYS A 60 -8.27 10.90 -8.14
C LYS A 60 -7.73 11.47 -6.83
N ASN A 61 -8.44 11.28 -5.72
CA ASN A 61 -8.04 11.81 -4.42
C ASN A 61 -6.79 11.10 -3.87
N TYR A 62 -6.74 9.78 -4.03
CA TYR A 62 -5.59 8.97 -3.63
C TYR A 62 -4.35 9.32 -4.45
N LYS A 63 -4.51 9.46 -5.78
CA LYS A 63 -3.44 9.86 -6.71
C LYS A 63 -2.87 11.23 -6.35
N ASN A 64 -3.73 12.22 -6.09
CA ASN A 64 -3.29 13.54 -5.61
C ASN A 64 -2.50 13.45 -4.29
N ALA A 65 -2.98 12.67 -3.32
CA ALA A 65 -2.27 12.46 -2.05
C ALA A 65 -0.89 11.81 -2.26
N VAL A 66 -0.78 10.82 -3.16
CA VAL A 66 0.49 10.18 -3.52
C VAL A 66 1.44 11.17 -4.21
N GLU A 67 0.96 12.00 -5.14
CA GLU A 67 1.77 13.01 -5.82
C GLU A 67 2.35 14.03 -4.83
N GLN A 68 1.55 14.53 -3.88
CA GLN A 68 2.03 15.46 -2.86
C GLN A 68 3.04 14.80 -1.89
N ALA A 69 2.81 13.54 -1.53
CA ALA A 69 3.76 12.78 -0.72
C ALA A 69 5.10 12.58 -1.46
N LYS A 70 5.08 12.30 -2.76
CA LYS A 70 6.29 12.20 -3.60
C LYS A 70 7.03 13.54 -3.68
N ALA A 71 6.32 14.65 -3.87
CA ALA A 71 6.93 15.98 -3.86
C ALA A 71 7.60 16.28 -2.51
N ALA A 72 6.94 15.97 -1.39
CA ALA A 72 7.50 16.10 -0.05
C ALA A 72 8.77 15.25 0.18
N MET A 73 8.79 14.01 -0.32
CA MET A 73 10.00 13.18 -0.30
C MET A 73 11.13 13.80 -1.11
N ALA A 74 10.83 14.34 -2.30
CA ALA A 74 11.82 15.00 -3.15
C ALA A 74 12.39 16.29 -2.52
N GLU A 75 11.61 16.97 -1.69
CA GLU A 75 12.04 18.11 -0.87
C GLU A 75 12.90 17.70 0.35
N GLY A 76 13.09 16.40 0.59
CA GLY A 76 13.91 15.87 1.68
C GLY A 76 13.19 15.77 3.03
N LYS A 77 11.84 15.83 3.04
CA LYS A 77 11.06 15.58 4.26
C LYS A 77 11.23 14.13 4.72
N SER A 78 11.11 13.90 6.03
CA SER A 78 11.18 12.56 6.60
C SER A 78 9.99 11.68 6.21
N ASP A 79 10.17 10.36 6.24
CA ASP A 79 9.10 9.38 5.97
C ASP A 79 7.84 9.64 6.82
N LYS A 80 8.02 10.09 8.07
CA LYS A 80 6.93 10.43 8.97
C LYS A 80 6.14 11.63 8.47
N GLU A 81 6.82 12.72 8.10
CA GLU A 81 6.18 13.93 7.58
C GLU A 81 5.48 13.68 6.25
N VAL A 82 6.10 12.88 5.39
CA VAL A 82 5.51 12.43 4.11
C VAL A 82 4.23 11.64 4.36
N HIS A 83 4.25 10.72 5.32
CA HIS A 83 3.06 9.93 5.66
C HIS A 83 1.95 10.77 6.29
N GLU A 84 2.30 11.72 7.17
CA GLU A 84 1.34 12.65 7.77
C GLU A 84 0.71 13.56 6.70
N LEU A 85 1.50 14.08 5.76
CA LEU A 85 0.99 14.86 4.62
C LEU A 85 0.03 14.01 3.77
N PHE A 86 0.41 12.79 3.43
CA PHE A 86 -0.43 11.87 2.67
C PHE A 86 -1.81 11.67 3.35
N GLN A 87 -1.82 11.36 4.66
CA GLN A 87 -3.05 11.17 5.43
C GLN A 87 -3.91 12.43 5.46
N LYS A 88 -3.27 13.60 5.65
CA LYS A 88 -3.95 14.89 5.66
C LYS A 88 -4.65 15.15 4.33
N VAL A 89 -3.93 15.08 3.20
CA VAL A 89 -4.49 15.32 1.87
C VAL A 89 -5.62 14.35 1.55
N LEU A 90 -5.47 13.07 1.91
CA LEU A 90 -6.50 12.06 1.71
C LEU A 90 -7.76 12.32 2.55
N SER A 91 -7.59 12.85 3.77
CA SER A 91 -8.71 13.19 4.66
C SER A 91 -9.45 14.46 4.24
N GLU A 92 -8.74 15.44 3.70
CA GLU A 92 -9.31 16.72 3.22
C GLU A 92 -10.03 16.57 1.87
N ALA A 93 -9.76 15.49 1.14
CA ALA A 93 -10.39 15.20 -0.14
C ALA A 93 -11.75 14.45 -0.02
N LYS A 94 -12.23 14.20 1.21
CA LYS A 94 -13.51 13.53 1.49
C LYS A 94 -14.72 14.46 1.45
#